data_AF-A0A9D2AXB9-F1
#
_entry.id   AF-A0A9D2AXB9-F1
#
_cell.length_a   1.000
_cell.length_b   1.000
_cell.length_c   1.000
_cell.angle_alpha   90.00
_cell.angle_beta   90.00
_cell.angle_gamma   90.00
#
_symmetry.space_group_name_H-M   'P 1'
#
loop_
_entity.id
_entity.type
_entity.pdbx_description
1 polymer ?
#
loop_
_entity_poly.entity_id
_entity_poly.type
_entity_poly.pdbx_seq_one_letter_code
_entity_poly.pdbx_strand_id
1 'polypeptide(L)'
;MKKLTAALLAMSMTAGLLAGCGAPEPEETTAAETAAEAEETTAAEGETEAEAEAVNPEEYRVGLMIPGNLGDKSFFDAAFNSIEPIKEQLGVTVEYVECGTDTSKFYPALVDMCEADYDLILTISSNNDDALVQVAEEYPDQKFINLDDEMAEPPANVYIMGTKNNEMSYLAGAAGALKAAELGESTIGFVGGMDIPGINEFLVGYIEGAQAINPDIKVATSYVGSFTDTAKAKENALLLYNSGLSVIFAAAGQSGLGVIDAAVEQGKFVIGVDSDQAAALKDSQPDMANVIITSAIKNISDNAVKAVDRAMKDEIPYGTREVFGIAEGAVGIAENEFYEKLLSEEDRAKVEELKQQVIAGEVEMTPTAGITTEKINEIRDAVRP
;
A
#
# COMPACT_ATOMS: atom_id res chain seq x y z
N MET A 1 -5.87 19.18 -61.47
CA MET A 1 -4.51 19.50 -62.01
C MET A 1 -3.53 18.88 -61.01
N LYS A 2 -2.84 17.76 -61.29
CA LYS A 2 -1.50 17.65 -61.95
C LYS A 2 -0.49 18.66 -61.35
N LYS A 3 0.68 18.35 -60.77
CA LYS A 3 1.51 17.11 -60.54
C LYS A 3 2.12 17.20 -59.10
N LEU A 4 2.69 16.21 -58.39
CA LEU A 4 3.05 14.79 -58.61
C LEU A 4 4.35 14.45 -59.41
N THR A 5 5.54 14.56 -58.77
CA THR A 5 6.85 13.92 -59.13
C THR A 5 7.92 14.25 -58.05
N ALA A 6 9.06 13.57 -57.86
CA ALA A 6 9.52 12.17 -58.05
C ALA A 6 11.04 12.12 -57.69
N ALA A 7 11.60 10.95 -57.36
CA ALA A 7 13.02 10.77 -57.01
C ALA A 7 13.95 10.54 -58.23
N LEU A 8 15.25 10.83 -58.05
CA LEU A 8 16.44 10.42 -58.86
C LEU A 8 17.68 10.85 -58.02
N LEU A 9 18.66 10.05 -57.58
CA LEU A 9 19.27 8.75 -57.93
C LEU A 9 20.54 8.83 -58.81
N ALA A 10 21.70 8.66 -58.15
CA ALA A 10 23.03 8.23 -58.63
C ALA A 10 23.78 9.17 -59.65
N MET A 11 25.10 9.20 -59.85
CA MET A 11 26.14 8.17 -59.72
C MET A 11 27.57 8.74 -60.04
N SER A 12 28.62 8.42 -59.26
CA SER A 12 30.07 8.33 -59.66
C SER A 12 30.89 8.08 -58.37
N MET A 13 31.42 6.90 -58.05
CA MET A 13 32.54 6.15 -58.69
C MET A 13 33.76 7.05 -59.00
N THR A 14 35.00 6.68 -58.66
CA THR A 14 35.58 5.32 -58.61
C THR A 14 36.87 5.23 -57.76
N ALA A 15 37.13 4.04 -57.15
CA ALA A 15 38.43 3.41 -56.79
C ALA A 15 39.49 4.20 -55.95
N GLY A 16 40.38 3.60 -55.17
CA GLY A 16 40.79 2.20 -54.83
C GLY A 16 42.14 2.32 -54.09
N LEU A 17 42.65 1.46 -53.20
CA LEU A 17 42.76 -0.01 -53.07
C LEU A 17 43.04 -0.29 -51.57
N LEU A 18 42.40 -1.26 -50.88
CA LEU A 18 42.61 -2.72 -50.87
C LEU A 18 43.91 -3.24 -50.19
N ALA A 19 43.70 -4.32 -49.41
CA ALA A 19 44.64 -5.13 -48.61
C ALA A 19 45.12 -4.54 -47.26
N GLY A 20 45.13 -5.29 -46.15
CA GLY A 20 44.61 -6.66 -45.92
C GLY A 20 45.29 -7.37 -44.74
N CYS A 21 44.47 -7.82 -43.78
CA CYS A 21 44.67 -8.85 -42.72
C CYS A 21 46.09 -9.20 -42.21
N GLY A 22 46.25 -9.27 -40.88
CA GLY A 22 47.22 -10.17 -40.25
C GLY A 22 47.60 -9.83 -38.81
N ALA A 23 47.05 -10.56 -37.84
CA ALA A 23 47.75 -10.88 -36.59
C ALA A 23 48.27 -12.32 -36.69
N PRO A 24 49.44 -12.62 -36.13
CA PRO A 24 49.46 -13.55 -35.01
C PRO A 24 50.40 -13.13 -33.86
N GLU A 25 50.55 -14.03 -32.90
CA GLU A 25 50.95 -13.82 -31.49
C GLU A 25 52.43 -14.26 -31.22
N PRO A 26 52.89 -14.72 -30.03
CA PRO A 26 54.01 -14.10 -29.31
C PRO A 26 55.28 -14.99 -29.18
N GLU A 27 56.36 -14.42 -28.62
CA GLU A 27 57.54 -15.07 -27.95
C GLU A 27 58.65 -13.99 -27.77
N GLU A 28 59.62 -14.01 -26.85
CA GLU A 28 59.72 -14.59 -25.49
C GLU A 28 60.92 -13.91 -24.75
N THR A 29 60.98 -14.07 -23.42
CA THR A 29 62.11 -13.97 -22.45
C THR A 29 63.50 -13.37 -22.85
N THR A 30 64.21 -12.61 -21.99
CA THR A 30 64.84 -13.06 -20.72
C THR A 30 65.41 -11.88 -19.89
N ALA A 31 65.76 -12.12 -18.62
CA ALA A 31 66.05 -11.11 -17.59
C ALA A 31 67.52 -11.00 -17.11
N ALA A 32 67.82 -9.91 -16.39
CA ALA A 32 68.80 -9.77 -15.29
C ALA A 32 68.44 -8.48 -14.53
N GLU A 33 68.08 -8.51 -13.24
CA GLU A 33 68.96 -8.28 -12.06
C GLU A 33 69.96 -7.10 -12.22
N THR A 34 70.13 -6.16 -11.28
CA THR A 34 69.98 -6.27 -9.81
C THR A 34 69.56 -4.95 -9.13
N ALA A 35 69.02 -5.07 -7.90
CA ALA A 35 68.98 -4.15 -6.74
C ALA A 35 69.66 -2.76 -6.78
N ALA A 36 69.27 -1.77 -5.96
CA ALA A 36 68.08 -1.52 -5.13
C ALA A 36 68.27 -0.14 -4.46
N GLU A 37 67.20 0.63 -4.24
CA GLU A 37 67.12 1.54 -3.10
C GLU A 37 65.64 1.78 -2.77
N ALA A 38 65.30 1.70 -1.49
CA ALA A 38 63.94 1.88 -0.99
C ALA A 38 63.82 3.27 -0.38
N GLU A 39 62.80 4.02 -0.80
CA GLU A 39 62.42 5.27 -0.11
C GLU A 39 60.97 5.14 0.36
N GLU A 40 60.82 5.17 1.68
CA GLU A 40 59.55 5.00 2.40
C GLU A 40 58.65 6.21 2.13
N THR A 41 57.48 6.01 1.52
CA THR A 41 56.42 7.04 1.49
C THR A 41 55.10 6.44 1.94
N THR A 42 54.83 6.59 3.24
CA THR A 42 53.54 6.30 3.85
C THR A 42 52.50 7.34 3.41
N ALA A 43 51.78 7.04 2.34
CA ALA A 43 50.52 7.70 2.05
C ALA A 43 49.44 7.14 2.99
N ALA A 44 48.92 7.97 3.88
CA ALA A 44 47.82 7.58 4.75
C ALA A 44 46.49 7.63 3.99
N GLU A 45 45.93 6.47 3.70
CA GLU A 45 44.51 6.34 3.34
C GLU A 45 43.68 6.57 4.61
N GLY A 46 43.32 7.83 4.84
CA GLY A 46 42.35 8.24 5.85
C GLY A 46 40.95 8.20 5.27
N GLU A 47 40.44 7.01 4.93
CA GLU A 47 38.99 6.82 4.78
C GLU A 47 38.37 7.02 6.16
N THR A 48 37.89 8.23 6.39
CA THR A 48 37.06 8.53 7.54
C THR A 48 35.65 8.15 7.15
N GLU A 49 35.29 6.87 7.36
CA GLU A 49 33.88 6.54 7.60
C GLU A 49 33.43 7.47 8.73
N ALA A 50 32.57 8.43 8.39
CA ALA A 50 31.84 9.16 9.41
C ALA A 50 30.90 8.13 10.04
N GLU A 51 31.23 7.64 11.24
CA GLU A 51 30.26 6.97 12.09
C GLU A 51 29.06 7.92 12.17
N ALA A 52 27.92 7.50 11.60
CA ALA A 52 26.68 8.25 11.73
C ALA A 52 26.42 8.43 13.21
N GLU A 53 26.35 9.69 13.66
CA GLU A 53 26.22 10.01 15.08
C GLU A 53 24.88 9.44 15.55
N ALA A 54 24.94 8.42 16.41
CA ALA A 54 23.77 7.59 16.70
C ALA A 54 22.62 8.45 17.24
N VAL A 55 21.52 8.51 16.47
CA VAL A 55 20.35 9.34 16.76
C VAL A 55 19.88 9.07 18.19
N ASN A 56 19.88 10.12 19.01
CA ASN A 56 19.35 10.06 20.37
C ASN A 56 17.80 10.05 20.29
N PRO A 57 17.11 8.96 20.67
CA PRO A 57 15.67 8.87 20.46
C PRO A 57 14.89 9.93 21.23
N GLU A 58 15.32 10.29 22.44
CA GLU A 58 14.64 11.29 23.28
C GLU A 58 14.65 12.71 22.65
N GLU A 59 15.57 12.97 21.71
CA GLU A 59 15.69 14.23 20.99
C GLU A 59 15.06 14.19 19.59
N TYR A 60 14.74 12.99 19.06
CA TYR A 60 14.11 12.82 17.76
C TYR A 60 12.61 13.14 17.81
N ARG A 61 12.15 14.03 16.93
CA ARG A 61 10.77 14.55 16.89
C ARG A 61 10.09 14.18 15.58
N VAL A 62 8.97 13.47 15.70
CA VAL A 62 8.13 13.07 14.59
C VAL A 62 6.83 13.88 14.60
N GLY A 63 6.51 14.52 13.47
CA GLY A 63 5.20 15.14 13.24
C GLY A 63 4.32 14.22 12.37
N LEU A 64 3.08 13.94 12.78
CA LEU A 64 2.11 13.19 11.98
C LEU A 64 1.01 14.10 11.41
N MET A 65 1.00 14.27 10.09
CA MET A 65 -0.09 14.92 9.36
C MET A 65 -1.17 13.90 9.04
N ILE A 66 -2.43 14.19 9.38
CA ILE A 66 -3.59 13.32 9.09
C ILE A 66 -4.53 14.06 8.12
N PRO A 67 -4.54 13.73 6.81
CA PRO A 67 -5.34 14.39 5.78
C PRO A 67 -6.78 13.85 5.73
N GLY A 68 -7.39 13.70 6.90
CA GLY A 68 -8.73 13.13 7.08
C GLY A 68 -9.35 13.55 8.40
N ASN A 69 -10.53 13.01 8.71
CA ASN A 69 -11.15 13.18 10.02
C ASN A 69 -10.88 11.94 10.88
N LEU A 70 -10.60 12.15 12.16
CA LEU A 70 -10.58 11.09 13.16
C LEU A 70 -12.00 10.62 13.49
N GLY A 71 -12.10 9.43 14.07
CA GLY A 71 -13.35 8.75 14.35
C GLY A 71 -13.86 7.85 13.23
N ASP A 72 -13.07 7.61 12.18
CA ASP A 72 -13.43 6.73 11.05
C ASP A 72 -13.44 5.24 11.39
N LYS A 73 -12.81 4.84 12.51
CA LYS A 73 -12.62 3.46 12.98
C LYS A 73 -11.94 2.58 11.94
N SER A 74 -11.11 3.17 11.08
CA SER A 74 -10.63 2.53 9.86
C SER A 74 -9.20 2.97 9.54
N PHE A 75 -9.00 4.02 8.76
CA PHE A 75 -7.70 4.33 8.14
C PHE A 75 -6.99 5.47 8.86
N PHE A 76 -7.68 6.59 9.11
CA PHE A 76 -7.11 7.74 9.82
C PHE A 76 -7.02 7.51 11.32
N ASP A 77 -7.97 6.77 11.92
CA ASP A 77 -7.80 6.29 13.30
C ASP A 77 -6.60 5.34 13.43
N ALA A 78 -6.28 4.52 12.41
CA ALA A 78 -5.10 3.64 12.45
C ALA A 78 -3.78 4.44 12.40
N ALA A 79 -3.72 5.50 11.60
CA ALA A 79 -2.58 6.43 11.59
C ALA A 79 -2.44 7.14 12.95
N PHE A 80 -3.53 7.67 13.51
CA PHE A 80 -3.49 8.26 14.86
C PHE A 80 -3.04 7.28 15.94
N ASN A 81 -3.51 6.03 15.88
CA ASN A 81 -3.17 5.00 16.86
C ASN A 81 -1.68 4.57 16.78
N SER A 82 -0.92 4.94 15.75
CA SER A 82 0.53 4.67 15.68
C SER A 82 1.35 5.53 16.65
N ILE A 83 0.80 6.66 17.12
CA ILE A 83 1.49 7.65 17.95
C ILE A 83 2.07 7.03 19.22
N GLU A 84 1.29 6.22 19.94
CA GLU A 84 1.72 5.63 21.21
C GLU A 84 2.71 4.47 21.02
N PRO A 85 2.48 3.50 20.11
CA PRO A 85 3.47 2.47 19.79
C PRO A 85 4.83 3.02 19.33
N ILE A 86 4.86 4.13 18.57
CA ILE A 86 6.10 4.80 18.17
C ILE A 86 6.83 5.35 19.42
N LYS A 87 6.10 6.03 20.33
CA LYS A 87 6.66 6.55 21.60
C LYS A 87 7.18 5.43 22.50
N GLU A 88 6.36 4.41 22.75
CA GLU A 88 6.68 3.33 23.69
C GLU A 88 7.83 2.44 23.21
N GLN A 89 7.92 2.18 21.90
CA GLN A 89 8.92 1.25 21.35
C GLN A 89 10.24 1.94 20.98
N LEU A 90 10.19 3.19 20.50
CA LEU A 90 11.38 3.89 20.01
C LEU A 90 11.89 4.97 20.98
N GLY A 91 11.05 5.50 21.88
CA GLY A 91 11.43 6.55 22.83
C GLY A 91 11.39 7.98 22.25
N VAL A 92 10.83 8.15 21.06
CA VAL A 92 10.76 9.44 20.34
C VAL A 92 9.55 10.29 20.75
N THR A 93 9.61 11.59 20.48
CA THR A 93 8.44 12.46 20.63
C THR A 93 7.59 12.43 19.35
N VAL A 94 6.27 12.22 19.49
CA VAL A 94 5.32 12.30 18.37
C VAL A 94 4.19 13.29 18.68
N GLU A 95 4.01 14.25 17.78
CA GLU A 95 2.93 15.24 17.76
C GLU A 95 2.13 15.08 16.45
N TYR A 96 0.88 15.58 16.36
CA TYR A 96 0.04 15.37 15.18
C TYR A 96 -0.85 16.56 14.83
N VAL A 97 -1.27 16.64 13.57
CA VAL A 97 -2.22 17.63 13.04
C VAL A 97 -3.32 16.93 12.24
N GLU A 98 -4.56 16.98 12.75
CA GLU A 98 -5.76 16.56 12.01
C GLU A 98 -6.22 17.69 11.07
N CYS A 99 -6.17 17.46 9.76
CA CYS A 99 -6.51 18.48 8.76
C CYS A 99 -7.98 18.42 8.29
N GLY A 100 -8.68 17.30 8.53
CA GLY A 100 -10.00 17.04 7.97
C GLY A 100 -9.92 16.74 6.47
N THR A 101 -11.05 16.92 5.76
CA THR A 101 -11.18 16.61 4.32
C THR A 101 -11.03 17.82 3.38
N ASP A 102 -10.63 18.98 3.91
CA ASP A 102 -10.42 20.20 3.14
C ASP A 102 -8.97 20.29 2.68
N THR A 103 -8.70 19.85 1.44
CA THR A 103 -7.35 19.76 0.88
C THR A 103 -6.61 21.09 0.84
N SER A 104 -7.33 22.24 0.89
CA SER A 104 -6.70 23.57 0.94
C SER A 104 -5.91 23.82 2.23
N LYS A 105 -6.12 22.99 3.26
CA LYS A 105 -5.39 23.05 4.54
C LYS A 105 -4.12 22.19 4.57
N PHE A 106 -3.93 21.30 3.61
CA PHE A 106 -2.87 20.29 3.70
C PHE A 106 -1.48 20.92 3.52
N TYR A 107 -1.31 21.76 2.49
CA TYR A 107 -0.10 22.53 2.26
C TYR A 107 0.29 23.42 3.46
N PRO A 108 -0.57 24.33 3.99
CA PRO A 108 -0.16 25.16 5.11
C PRO A 108 0.11 24.36 6.39
N ALA A 109 -0.57 23.24 6.64
CA ALA A 109 -0.25 22.38 7.78
C ALA A 109 1.13 21.72 7.65
N LEU A 110 1.50 21.23 6.46
CA LEU A 110 2.83 20.67 6.19
C LEU A 110 3.92 21.75 6.29
N VAL A 111 3.67 22.97 5.81
CA VAL A 111 4.57 24.13 6.00
C VAL A 111 4.75 24.45 7.49
N ASP A 112 3.66 24.60 8.24
CA ASP A 112 3.72 24.86 9.69
C ASP A 112 4.49 23.76 10.45
N MET A 113 4.46 22.51 9.97
CA MET A 113 5.25 21.40 10.53
C MET A 113 6.73 21.48 10.14
N CYS A 114 7.09 21.89 8.92
CA CYS A 114 8.49 22.10 8.54
C CYS A 114 9.15 23.23 9.35
N GLU A 115 8.38 24.25 9.73
CA GLU A 115 8.82 25.35 10.59
C GLU A 115 8.80 25.00 12.11
N ALA A 116 8.43 23.77 12.48
CA ALA A 116 8.25 23.33 13.88
C ALA A 116 9.40 22.45 14.43
N ASP A 117 10.52 22.34 13.71
CA ASP A 117 11.71 21.54 14.06
C ASP A 117 11.39 20.04 14.28
N TYR A 118 10.78 19.36 13.30
CA TYR A 118 10.62 17.90 13.27
C TYR A 118 11.70 17.24 12.41
N ASP A 119 12.41 16.24 12.93
CA ASP A 119 13.37 15.45 12.15
C ASP A 119 12.68 14.65 11.02
N LEU A 120 11.44 14.23 11.26
CA LEU A 120 10.63 13.45 10.33
C LEU A 120 9.15 13.87 10.34
N ILE A 121 8.58 14.08 9.17
CA ILE A 121 7.14 14.28 8.99
C ILE A 121 6.53 13.01 8.38
N LEU A 122 5.63 12.37 9.12
CA LEU A 122 4.77 11.31 8.63
C LEU A 122 3.48 11.91 8.04
N THR A 123 3.00 11.30 6.97
CA THR A 123 1.66 11.52 6.41
C THR A 123 1.10 10.17 5.91
N ILE A 124 -0.12 10.16 5.38
CA ILE A 124 -0.78 8.96 4.84
C ILE A 124 -1.78 9.36 3.75
N SER A 125 -1.99 8.51 2.73
CA SER A 125 -2.98 8.68 1.64
C SER A 125 -2.59 9.64 0.51
N SER A 126 -2.95 9.25 -0.71
CA SER A 126 -2.70 10.04 -1.93
C SER A 126 -3.53 11.31 -2.04
N ASN A 127 -4.51 11.52 -1.15
CA ASN A 127 -5.26 12.77 -1.12
C ASN A 127 -4.44 13.99 -0.65
N ASN A 128 -3.21 13.77 -0.13
CA ASN A 128 -2.28 14.83 0.28
C ASN A 128 -1.09 15.03 -0.69
N ASP A 129 -0.99 14.24 -1.76
CA ASP A 129 0.16 14.22 -2.67
C ASP A 129 0.55 15.58 -3.25
N ASP A 130 -0.41 16.34 -3.80
CA ASP A 130 -0.15 17.66 -4.38
C ASP A 130 0.51 18.62 -3.36
N ALA A 131 0.10 18.53 -2.09
CA ALA A 131 0.65 19.34 -1.00
C ALA A 131 2.00 18.80 -0.51
N LEU A 132 2.13 17.47 -0.38
CA LEU A 132 3.37 16.81 0.02
C LEU A 132 4.49 17.10 -0.98
N VAL A 133 4.22 16.96 -2.28
CA VAL A 133 5.19 17.24 -3.35
C VAL A 133 5.62 18.71 -3.31
N GLN A 134 4.68 19.64 -3.22
CA GLN A 134 5.00 21.07 -3.18
C GLN A 134 5.87 21.43 -1.96
N VAL A 135 5.51 20.98 -0.75
CA VAL A 135 6.30 21.27 0.45
C VAL A 135 7.66 20.57 0.40
N ALA A 136 7.74 19.34 -0.11
CA ALA A 136 9.01 18.63 -0.24
C ALA A 136 10.00 19.31 -1.20
N GLU A 137 9.51 19.95 -2.29
CA GLU A 137 10.32 20.77 -3.20
C GLU A 137 10.77 22.10 -2.54
N GLU A 138 9.93 22.71 -1.70
CA GLU A 138 10.22 23.96 -0.99
C GLU A 138 11.16 23.76 0.22
N TYR A 139 11.09 22.59 0.86
CA TYR A 139 11.86 22.19 2.06
C TYR A 139 12.71 20.93 1.79
N PRO A 140 13.75 20.99 0.93
CA PRO A 140 14.49 19.82 0.45
C PRO A 140 15.27 19.06 1.54
N ASP A 141 15.57 19.72 2.66
CA ASP A 141 16.30 19.13 3.79
C ASP A 141 15.35 18.35 4.74
N GLN A 142 14.06 18.72 4.80
CA GLN A 142 13.04 18.03 5.61
C GLN A 142 12.77 16.64 5.07
N LYS A 143 12.73 15.62 5.94
CA LYS A 143 12.35 14.25 5.56
C LYS A 143 10.86 14.00 5.74
N PHE A 144 10.29 13.27 4.78
CA PHE A 144 8.88 12.86 4.77
C PHE A 144 8.72 11.37 4.51
N ILE A 145 7.72 10.76 5.14
CA ILE A 145 7.23 9.41 4.82
C ILE A 145 5.72 9.43 4.66
N ASN A 146 5.21 8.97 3.52
CA ASN A 146 3.79 8.68 3.33
C ASN A 146 3.56 7.17 3.57
N LEU A 147 2.69 6.83 4.52
CA LEU A 147 2.54 5.48 5.08
C LEU A 147 1.65 4.52 4.27
N ASP A 148 0.89 5.02 3.28
CA ASP A 148 0.12 4.19 2.35
C ASP A 148 -0.20 4.99 1.08
N ASP A 149 0.60 4.77 0.02
CA ASP A 149 0.46 5.47 -1.26
C ASP A 149 0.81 4.64 -2.51
N GLU A 150 0.43 5.17 -3.67
CA GLU A 150 0.70 4.67 -5.02
C GLU A 150 1.73 5.55 -5.79
N MET A 151 2.11 6.73 -5.29
CA MET A 151 3.08 7.64 -5.93
C MET A 151 4.42 6.95 -6.26
N ALA A 152 4.66 6.68 -7.55
CA ALA A 152 5.81 5.90 -8.00
C ALA A 152 7.14 6.68 -8.09
N GLU A 153 7.08 7.99 -8.30
CA GLU A 153 8.25 8.88 -8.47
C GLU A 153 8.17 10.07 -7.49
N PRO A 154 8.38 9.84 -6.18
CA PRO A 154 8.32 10.89 -5.17
C PRO A 154 9.56 11.80 -5.16
N PRO A 155 9.48 13.02 -4.59
CA PRO A 155 10.63 13.89 -4.38
C PRO A 155 11.77 13.23 -3.57
N ALA A 156 13.00 13.68 -3.77
CA ALA A 156 14.21 13.03 -3.24
C ALA A 156 14.33 12.97 -1.69
N ASN A 157 13.47 13.68 -0.97
CA ASN A 157 13.34 13.73 0.48
C ASN A 157 12.03 13.10 1.00
N VAL A 158 11.21 12.54 0.11
CA VAL A 158 9.98 11.82 0.40
C VAL A 158 10.20 10.33 0.15
N TYR A 159 9.79 9.48 1.09
CA TYR A 159 9.70 8.04 0.89
C TYR A 159 8.23 7.60 0.92
N ILE A 160 7.87 6.71 0.01
CA ILE A 160 6.51 6.19 -0.11
C ILE A 160 6.49 4.73 0.34
N MET A 161 5.72 4.46 1.39
CA MET A 161 5.32 3.10 1.73
C MET A 161 4.01 2.78 1.00
N GLY A 162 4.04 1.80 0.11
CA GLY A 162 2.84 1.21 -0.48
C GLY A 162 2.44 -0.08 0.24
N THR A 163 1.14 -0.39 0.22
CA THR A 163 0.62 -1.68 0.69
C THR A 163 0.08 -2.52 -0.47
N LYS A 164 0.18 -3.85 -0.38
CA LYS A 164 -0.43 -4.77 -1.35
C LYS A 164 -1.91 -5.02 -1.01
N ASN A 165 -2.77 -4.06 -1.35
CA ASN A 165 -4.21 -4.10 -1.05
C ASN A 165 -4.90 -5.38 -1.56
N ASN A 166 -4.45 -5.90 -2.71
CA ASN A 166 -4.95 -7.12 -3.31
C ASN A 166 -4.69 -8.37 -2.44
N GLU A 167 -3.51 -8.51 -1.81
CA GLU A 167 -3.18 -9.69 -0.99
C GLU A 167 -4.10 -9.83 0.23
N MET A 168 -4.32 -8.75 1.00
CA MET A 168 -5.28 -8.80 2.12
C MET A 168 -6.74 -8.99 1.65
N SER A 169 -7.09 -8.39 0.51
CA SER A 169 -8.43 -8.51 -0.06
C SER A 169 -8.71 -9.91 -0.59
N TYR A 170 -7.69 -10.64 -1.05
CA TYR A 170 -7.77 -12.05 -1.41
C TYR A 170 -8.17 -12.92 -0.20
N LEU A 171 -7.56 -12.70 0.97
CA LEU A 171 -7.96 -13.42 2.19
C LEU A 171 -9.37 -13.01 2.67
N ALA A 172 -9.74 -11.74 2.55
CA ALA A 172 -11.11 -11.29 2.79
C ALA A 172 -12.13 -11.93 1.82
N GLY A 173 -11.77 -12.10 0.54
CA GLY A 173 -12.57 -12.78 -0.47
C GLY A 173 -12.82 -14.24 -0.11
N ALA A 174 -11.77 -14.95 0.28
CA ALA A 174 -11.84 -16.33 0.73
C ALA A 174 -12.72 -16.48 1.99
N ALA A 175 -12.48 -15.65 3.02
CA ALA A 175 -13.27 -15.65 4.25
C ALA A 175 -14.76 -15.36 4.00
N GLY A 176 -15.06 -14.40 3.10
CA GLY A 176 -16.43 -14.07 2.71
C GLY A 176 -17.12 -15.18 1.91
N ALA A 177 -16.40 -15.82 0.99
CA ALA A 177 -16.90 -16.94 0.20
C ALA A 177 -17.17 -18.19 1.04
N LEU A 178 -16.29 -18.50 2.01
CA LEU A 178 -16.50 -19.57 2.99
C LEU A 178 -17.75 -19.30 3.84
N LYS A 179 -17.90 -18.07 4.37
CA LYS A 179 -19.10 -17.73 5.16
C LYS A 179 -20.38 -17.78 4.33
N ALA A 180 -20.35 -17.38 3.06
CA ALA A 180 -21.49 -17.54 2.16
C ALA A 180 -21.82 -19.02 1.91
N ALA A 181 -20.81 -19.86 1.69
CA ALA A 181 -20.99 -21.30 1.48
C ALA A 181 -21.60 -22.02 2.71
N GLU A 182 -21.18 -21.67 3.93
CA GLU A 182 -21.80 -22.15 5.19
C GLU A 182 -23.31 -21.87 5.23
N LEU A 183 -23.74 -20.72 4.70
CA LEU A 183 -25.13 -20.27 4.64
C LEU A 183 -25.88 -20.82 3.41
N GLY A 184 -25.22 -21.58 2.53
CA GLY A 184 -25.79 -22.11 1.29
C GLY A 184 -25.89 -21.09 0.15
N GLU A 185 -25.14 -19.98 0.23
CA GLU A 185 -25.10 -18.89 -0.74
C GLU A 185 -23.91 -19.04 -1.70
N SER A 186 -24.03 -18.45 -2.89
CA SER A 186 -22.98 -18.38 -3.92
C SER A 186 -22.81 -16.96 -4.48
N THR A 187 -23.21 -15.96 -3.69
CA THR A 187 -23.10 -14.54 -4.03
C THR A 187 -22.72 -13.75 -2.79
N ILE A 188 -21.70 -12.91 -2.92
CA ILE A 188 -21.20 -12.01 -1.88
C ILE A 188 -21.24 -10.56 -2.37
N GLY A 189 -21.15 -9.58 -1.48
CA GLY A 189 -21.25 -8.17 -1.82
C GLY A 189 -19.96 -7.40 -1.61
N PHE A 190 -19.80 -6.30 -2.34
CA PHE A 190 -18.73 -5.33 -2.15
C PHE A 190 -19.32 -3.93 -2.15
N VAL A 191 -18.99 -3.12 -1.14
CA VAL A 191 -19.34 -1.70 -1.06
C VAL A 191 -18.04 -0.90 -0.93
N GLY A 192 -17.63 -0.29 -2.05
CA GLY A 192 -16.45 0.59 -2.11
C GLY A 192 -16.81 2.05 -1.81
N GLY A 193 -15.86 2.84 -1.30
CA GLY A 193 -16.06 4.27 -1.08
C GLY A 193 -16.26 5.04 -2.40
N MET A 194 -15.32 4.90 -3.34
CA MET A 194 -15.37 5.50 -4.68
C MET A 194 -14.89 4.51 -5.75
N ASP A 195 -15.37 4.64 -6.99
CA ASP A 195 -14.89 3.84 -8.14
C ASP A 195 -13.59 4.48 -8.69
N ILE A 196 -12.48 4.19 -8.03
CA ILE A 196 -11.12 4.70 -8.30
C ILE A 196 -10.09 3.55 -8.23
N PRO A 197 -8.90 3.68 -8.84
CA PRO A 197 -7.90 2.60 -8.92
C PRO A 197 -7.61 1.91 -7.58
N GLY A 198 -7.21 2.67 -6.55
CA GLY A 198 -6.92 2.13 -5.21
C GLY A 198 -8.03 1.27 -4.61
N ILE A 199 -9.31 1.68 -4.71
CA ILE A 199 -10.45 0.89 -4.22
C ILE A 199 -10.76 -0.32 -5.12
N ASN A 200 -10.44 -0.22 -6.40
CA ASN A 200 -10.59 -1.34 -7.33
C ASN A 200 -9.50 -2.41 -7.14
N GLU A 201 -8.35 -2.10 -6.54
CA GLU A 201 -7.38 -3.11 -6.10
C GLU A 201 -8.03 -4.07 -5.08
N PHE A 202 -8.77 -3.52 -4.11
CA PHE A 202 -9.51 -4.31 -3.13
C PHE A 202 -10.57 -5.18 -3.79
N LEU A 203 -11.33 -4.63 -4.75
CA LEU A 203 -12.35 -5.40 -5.46
C LEU A 203 -11.73 -6.57 -6.25
N VAL A 204 -10.63 -6.34 -6.97
CA VAL A 204 -9.96 -7.39 -7.75
C VAL A 204 -9.46 -8.51 -6.84
N GLY A 205 -8.72 -8.17 -5.78
CA GLY A 205 -8.26 -9.19 -4.81
C GLY A 205 -9.41 -9.94 -4.16
N TYR A 206 -10.49 -9.23 -3.77
CA TYR A 206 -11.70 -9.84 -3.18
C TYR A 206 -12.38 -10.84 -4.12
N ILE A 207 -12.44 -10.53 -5.42
CA ILE A 207 -12.96 -11.44 -6.44
C ILE A 207 -12.08 -12.68 -6.57
N GLU A 208 -10.77 -12.52 -6.74
CA GLU A 208 -9.82 -13.62 -6.94
C GLU A 208 -9.80 -14.57 -5.72
N GLY A 209 -9.81 -14.01 -4.51
CA GLY A 209 -9.85 -14.79 -3.27
C GLY A 209 -11.16 -15.54 -3.06
N ALA A 210 -12.28 -14.94 -3.45
CA ALA A 210 -13.57 -15.61 -3.43
C ALA A 210 -13.63 -16.76 -4.46
N GLN A 211 -13.04 -16.56 -5.65
CA GLN A 211 -12.97 -17.58 -6.70
C GLN A 211 -12.03 -18.75 -6.35
N ALA A 212 -11.02 -18.54 -5.52
CA ALA A 212 -10.18 -19.61 -4.97
C ALA A 212 -10.96 -20.60 -4.07
N ILE A 213 -12.08 -20.17 -3.49
CA ILE A 213 -13.00 -21.01 -2.72
C ILE A 213 -14.10 -21.58 -3.61
N ASN A 214 -14.72 -20.74 -4.46
CA ASN A 214 -15.78 -21.13 -5.38
C ASN A 214 -15.58 -20.41 -6.73
N PRO A 215 -15.06 -21.10 -7.77
CA PRO A 215 -14.77 -20.47 -9.07
C PRO A 215 -15.97 -19.80 -9.76
N ASP A 216 -17.19 -20.28 -9.49
CA ASP A 216 -18.45 -19.78 -10.05
C ASP A 216 -19.11 -18.68 -9.19
N ILE A 217 -18.46 -18.24 -8.10
CA ILE A 217 -19.04 -17.26 -7.16
C ILE A 217 -19.34 -15.92 -7.84
N LYS A 218 -20.40 -15.26 -7.36
CA LYS A 218 -20.82 -13.95 -7.83
C LYS A 218 -20.54 -12.85 -6.83
N VAL A 219 -20.17 -11.67 -7.31
CA VAL A 219 -19.87 -10.49 -6.50
C VAL A 219 -20.77 -9.32 -6.92
N ALA A 220 -21.61 -8.86 -6.01
CA ALA A 220 -22.48 -7.71 -6.21
C ALA A 220 -21.78 -6.43 -5.74
N THR A 221 -21.26 -5.65 -6.69
CA THR A 221 -20.51 -4.42 -6.42
C THR A 221 -21.42 -3.18 -6.34
N SER A 222 -21.18 -2.33 -5.36
CA SER A 222 -21.75 -0.98 -5.25
C SER A 222 -20.67 0.02 -4.78
N TYR A 223 -20.84 1.31 -5.10
CA TYR A 223 -19.97 2.37 -4.60
C TYR A 223 -20.79 3.48 -3.95
N VAL A 224 -20.28 4.02 -2.85
CA VAL A 224 -20.93 5.12 -2.09
C VAL A 224 -20.84 6.44 -2.87
N GLY A 225 -19.71 6.68 -3.55
CA GLY A 225 -19.35 7.99 -4.10
C GLY A 225 -18.75 8.94 -3.05
N SER A 226 -18.37 8.42 -1.88
CA SER A 226 -17.81 9.16 -0.75
C SER A 226 -17.10 8.20 0.21
N PHE A 227 -16.12 8.70 0.95
CA PHE A 227 -15.55 8.00 2.11
C PHE A 227 -16.19 8.40 3.44
N THR A 228 -17.05 9.43 3.49
CA THR A 228 -17.65 9.96 4.75
C THR A 228 -19.18 9.89 4.82
N ASP A 229 -19.88 9.45 3.76
CA ASP A 229 -21.35 9.33 3.75
C ASP A 229 -21.84 7.95 4.22
N THR A 230 -21.89 7.79 5.55
CA THR A 230 -22.40 6.58 6.22
C THR A 230 -23.88 6.29 5.90
N ALA A 231 -24.69 7.33 5.70
CA ALA A 231 -26.11 7.14 5.37
C ALA A 231 -26.28 6.53 3.98
N LYS A 232 -25.54 7.04 2.99
CA LYS A 232 -25.52 6.50 1.61
C LYS A 232 -24.94 5.09 1.56
N ALA A 233 -23.91 4.80 2.36
CA ALA A 233 -23.35 3.45 2.48
C ALA A 233 -24.34 2.46 3.10
N LYS A 234 -25.11 2.87 4.11
CA LYS A 234 -26.19 2.07 4.68
C LYS A 234 -27.27 1.75 3.64
N GLU A 235 -27.72 2.74 2.87
CA GLU A 235 -28.67 2.52 1.77
C GLU A 235 -28.14 1.51 0.74
N ASN A 236 -26.88 1.65 0.33
CA ASN A 236 -26.24 0.74 -0.62
C ASN A 236 -26.15 -0.69 -0.09
N ALA A 237 -25.75 -0.87 1.17
CA ALA A 237 -25.65 -2.17 1.81
C ALA A 237 -27.03 -2.83 2.03
N LEU A 238 -28.03 -2.06 2.45
CA LEU A 238 -29.41 -2.53 2.57
C LEU A 238 -29.97 -3.02 1.22
N LEU A 239 -29.64 -2.38 0.10
CA LEU A 239 -30.04 -2.87 -1.23
C LEU A 239 -29.44 -4.25 -1.55
N LEU A 240 -28.16 -4.46 -1.21
CA LEU A 240 -27.48 -5.75 -1.41
C LEU A 240 -28.05 -6.84 -0.49
N TYR A 241 -28.16 -6.60 0.83
CA TYR A 241 -28.75 -7.57 1.77
C TYR A 241 -30.22 -7.90 1.42
N ASN A 242 -31.04 -6.91 1.05
CA ASN A 242 -32.44 -7.14 0.64
C ASN A 242 -32.55 -7.92 -0.68
N SER A 243 -31.50 -8.00 -1.50
CA SER A 243 -31.46 -8.85 -2.70
C SER A 243 -31.14 -10.33 -2.40
N GLY A 244 -30.80 -10.66 -1.16
CA GLY A 244 -30.66 -12.04 -0.67
C GLY A 244 -29.26 -12.42 -0.18
N LEU A 245 -28.28 -11.52 -0.27
CA LEU A 245 -26.90 -11.75 0.20
C LEU A 245 -26.82 -11.74 1.74
N SER A 246 -25.84 -12.47 2.30
CA SER A 246 -25.51 -12.43 3.73
C SER A 246 -24.16 -11.81 4.09
N VAL A 247 -23.26 -11.60 3.13
CA VAL A 247 -21.90 -11.11 3.38
C VAL A 247 -21.56 -9.94 2.46
N ILE A 248 -21.02 -8.84 3.02
CA ILE A 248 -20.50 -7.68 2.27
C ILE A 248 -19.10 -7.31 2.75
N PHE A 249 -18.16 -7.07 1.85
CA PHE A 249 -16.89 -6.38 2.16
C PHE A 249 -17.04 -4.85 2.00
N ALA A 250 -16.67 -4.09 3.03
CA ALA A 250 -16.88 -2.64 3.13
C ALA A 250 -15.58 -1.82 2.95
N ALA A 251 -15.01 -1.79 1.75
CA ALA A 251 -13.82 -1.02 1.41
C ALA A 251 -14.13 0.50 1.23
N ALA A 252 -14.60 1.15 2.29
CA ALA A 252 -15.22 2.48 2.23
C ALA A 252 -14.83 3.48 3.34
N GLY A 253 -13.76 3.22 4.11
CA GLY A 253 -13.31 4.09 5.21
C GLY A 253 -14.43 4.35 6.22
N GLN A 254 -14.60 5.62 6.66
CA GLN A 254 -15.67 6.02 7.58
C GLN A 254 -17.07 5.60 7.10
N SER A 255 -17.34 5.61 5.79
CA SER A 255 -18.63 5.18 5.22
C SER A 255 -18.92 3.70 5.47
N GLY A 256 -17.89 2.87 5.65
CA GLY A 256 -18.02 1.45 6.01
C GLY A 256 -18.84 1.22 7.28
N LEU A 257 -18.85 2.18 8.22
CA LEU A 257 -19.72 2.12 9.41
C LEU A 257 -21.21 2.03 9.06
N GLY A 258 -21.65 2.60 7.94
CA GLY A 258 -23.02 2.45 7.44
C GLY A 258 -23.33 1.05 6.91
N VAL A 259 -22.33 0.35 6.35
CA VAL A 259 -22.45 -1.05 5.91
C VAL A 259 -22.54 -1.99 7.12
N ILE A 260 -21.77 -1.70 8.17
CA ILE A 260 -21.81 -2.43 9.43
C ILE A 260 -23.18 -2.23 10.12
N ASP A 261 -23.71 -1.00 10.16
CA ASP A 261 -25.05 -0.71 10.69
C ASP A 261 -26.17 -1.41 9.89
N ALA A 262 -26.05 -1.49 8.55
CA ALA A 262 -26.96 -2.29 7.71
C ALA A 262 -26.88 -3.80 8.03
N ALA A 263 -25.68 -4.32 8.35
CA ALA A 263 -25.48 -5.71 8.71
C ALA A 263 -26.16 -6.04 10.05
N VAL A 264 -26.04 -5.15 11.05
CA VAL A 264 -26.77 -5.25 12.33
C VAL A 264 -28.28 -5.25 12.10
N GLU A 265 -28.80 -4.29 11.33
CA GLU A 265 -30.24 -4.16 11.07
C GLU A 265 -30.84 -5.40 10.38
N GLN A 266 -30.08 -6.05 9.51
CA GLN A 266 -30.52 -7.22 8.73
C GLN A 266 -30.15 -8.57 9.39
N GLY A 267 -29.39 -8.57 10.49
CA GLY A 267 -28.84 -9.81 11.08
C GLY A 267 -27.90 -10.56 10.13
N LYS A 268 -27.10 -9.80 9.36
CA LYS A 268 -26.16 -10.28 8.33
C LYS A 268 -24.71 -9.98 8.74
N PHE A 269 -23.76 -10.33 7.88
CA PHE A 269 -22.34 -10.24 8.16
C PHE A 269 -21.61 -9.27 7.24
N VAL A 270 -20.54 -8.69 7.75
CA VAL A 270 -19.70 -7.72 7.05
C VAL A 270 -18.21 -8.06 7.24
N ILE A 271 -17.39 -7.67 6.29
CA ILE A 271 -15.93 -7.64 6.42
C ILE A 271 -15.51 -6.18 6.45
N GLY A 272 -14.74 -5.81 7.49
CA GLY A 272 -14.23 -4.45 7.68
C GLY A 272 -12.95 -4.17 6.89
N VAL A 273 -12.42 -2.96 7.01
CA VAL A 273 -11.21 -2.52 6.27
C VAL A 273 -10.30 -1.59 7.08
N ASP A 274 -9.02 -1.60 6.72
CA ASP A 274 -7.88 -0.82 7.22
C ASP A 274 -7.49 -1.12 8.68
N SER A 275 -8.45 -1.15 9.62
CA SER A 275 -8.26 -1.53 11.03
C SER A 275 -8.92 -2.86 11.38
N ASP A 276 -8.57 -3.46 12.52
CA ASP A 276 -9.48 -4.41 13.19
C ASP A 276 -10.71 -3.67 13.73
N GLN A 277 -11.72 -3.53 12.87
CA GLN A 277 -12.93 -2.77 13.18
C GLN A 277 -13.78 -3.46 14.26
N ALA A 278 -13.71 -4.78 14.40
CA ALA A 278 -14.43 -5.49 15.45
C ALA A 278 -13.81 -5.19 16.83
N ALA A 279 -12.48 -5.21 16.95
CA ALA A 279 -11.78 -4.81 18.15
C ALA A 279 -12.01 -3.32 18.48
N ALA A 280 -11.98 -2.43 17.48
CA ALA A 280 -12.23 -1.00 17.68
C ALA A 280 -13.67 -0.67 18.14
N LEU A 281 -14.65 -1.54 17.82
CA LEU A 281 -16.06 -1.32 18.13
C LEU A 281 -16.56 -2.10 19.36
N LYS A 282 -15.88 -3.16 19.82
CA LYS A 282 -16.44 -4.10 20.80
C LYS A 282 -16.95 -3.49 22.11
N ASP A 283 -16.25 -2.49 22.64
CA ASP A 283 -16.61 -1.86 23.92
C ASP A 283 -17.63 -0.71 23.77
N SER A 284 -17.70 -0.10 22.59
CA SER A 284 -18.53 1.09 22.33
C SER A 284 -19.84 0.77 21.58
N GLN A 285 -19.78 -0.18 20.65
CA GLN A 285 -20.87 -0.62 19.77
C GLN A 285 -20.80 -2.14 19.59
N PRO A 286 -21.04 -2.94 20.66
CA PRO A 286 -20.86 -4.40 20.62
C PRO A 286 -21.70 -5.09 19.55
N ASP A 287 -22.90 -4.60 19.24
CA ASP A 287 -23.74 -5.19 18.19
C ASP A 287 -23.08 -5.07 16.80
N MET A 288 -22.41 -3.95 16.52
CA MET A 288 -21.62 -3.76 15.30
C MET A 288 -20.37 -4.65 15.27
N ALA A 289 -19.68 -4.82 16.38
CA ALA A 289 -18.54 -5.75 16.46
C ALA A 289 -18.97 -7.21 16.18
N ASN A 290 -20.14 -7.62 16.67
CA ASN A 290 -20.66 -8.99 16.54
C ASN A 290 -21.08 -9.41 15.12
N VAL A 291 -21.14 -8.51 14.15
CA VAL A 291 -21.44 -8.82 12.73
C VAL A 291 -20.21 -8.80 11.82
N ILE A 292 -19.05 -8.35 12.31
CA ILE A 292 -17.81 -8.26 11.55
C ILE A 292 -17.09 -9.62 11.60
N ILE A 293 -17.05 -10.34 10.46
CA ILE A 293 -16.39 -11.66 10.35
C ILE A 293 -14.89 -11.52 10.57
N THR A 294 -14.30 -10.54 9.92
CA THR A 294 -12.89 -10.16 9.95
C THR A 294 -12.79 -8.75 9.36
N SER A 295 -11.59 -8.18 9.29
CA SER A 295 -11.31 -6.97 8.52
C SER A 295 -10.08 -7.19 7.66
N ALA A 296 -10.02 -6.63 6.45
CA ALA A 296 -8.79 -6.56 5.66
C ALA A 296 -7.93 -5.42 6.25
N ILE A 297 -6.87 -5.75 6.98
CA ILE A 297 -6.11 -4.81 7.79
C ILE A 297 -4.88 -4.31 7.02
N LYS A 298 -4.66 -3.01 7.05
CA LYS A 298 -3.34 -2.40 6.84
C LYS A 298 -2.73 -2.19 8.22
N ASN A 299 -1.58 -2.80 8.51
CA ASN A 299 -0.96 -2.73 9.83
C ASN A 299 -0.25 -1.38 10.05
N ILE A 300 -0.95 -0.27 9.80
CA ILE A 300 -0.44 1.11 9.74
C ILE A 300 0.35 1.48 10.98
N SER A 301 -0.11 1.07 12.17
CA SER A 301 0.62 1.27 13.43
C SER A 301 2.02 0.64 13.41
N ASP A 302 2.10 -0.66 13.12
CA ASP A 302 3.38 -1.38 13.10
C ASP A 302 4.25 -0.95 11.92
N ASN A 303 3.63 -0.61 10.78
CA ASN A 303 4.28 -0.06 9.60
C ASN A 303 4.94 1.30 9.90
N ALA A 304 4.25 2.17 10.65
CA ALA A 304 4.79 3.46 11.06
C ALA A 304 5.93 3.30 12.08
N VAL A 305 5.82 2.36 13.04
CA VAL A 305 6.95 2.03 13.95
C VAL A 305 8.17 1.57 13.15
N LYS A 306 8.00 0.61 12.22
CA LYS A 306 9.08 0.14 11.33
C LYS A 306 9.67 1.27 10.48
N ALA A 307 8.83 2.18 9.97
CA ALA A 307 9.26 3.30 9.13
C ALA A 307 10.08 4.34 9.90
N VAL A 308 9.65 4.72 11.12
CA VAL A 308 10.41 5.64 11.99
C VAL A 308 11.70 4.99 12.47
N ASP A 309 11.68 3.72 12.88
CA ASP A 309 12.88 2.97 13.30
C ASP A 309 13.93 2.89 12.18
N ARG A 310 13.52 2.65 10.93
CA ARG A 310 14.41 2.73 9.75
C ARG A 310 14.90 4.15 9.49
N ALA A 311 14.05 5.17 9.63
CA ALA A 311 14.42 6.57 9.40
C ALA A 311 15.51 7.04 10.37
N MET A 312 15.39 6.70 11.65
CA MET A 312 16.40 7.00 12.68
C MET A 312 17.75 6.30 12.49
N LYS A 313 17.82 5.31 11.59
CA LYS A 313 19.02 4.55 11.23
C LYS A 313 19.57 4.91 9.84
N ASP A 314 18.98 5.92 9.18
CA ASP A 314 19.23 6.25 7.78
C ASP A 314 19.00 5.08 6.79
N GLU A 315 18.14 4.12 7.16
CA GLU A 315 17.80 2.92 6.36
C GLU A 315 16.61 3.15 5.39
N ILE A 316 16.13 4.40 5.25
CA ILE A 316 15.03 4.78 4.36
C ILE A 316 15.58 5.26 3.00
N PRO A 317 15.22 4.59 1.88
CA PRO A 317 15.58 5.03 0.54
C PRO A 317 14.65 6.17 0.08
N TYR A 318 14.89 7.40 0.57
CA TYR A 318 14.16 8.59 0.12
C TYR A 318 14.28 8.81 -1.40
N GLY A 319 13.24 9.37 -2.02
CA GLY A 319 13.08 9.43 -3.48
C GLY A 319 12.59 8.12 -4.11
N THR A 320 12.08 7.17 -3.32
CA THR A 320 11.60 5.88 -3.82
C THR A 320 10.28 5.43 -3.17
N ARG A 321 9.67 4.40 -3.78
CA ARG A 321 8.51 3.67 -3.26
C ARG A 321 8.85 2.21 -3.03
N GLU A 322 8.62 1.71 -1.82
CA GLU A 322 8.66 0.28 -1.49
C GLU A 322 7.23 -0.22 -1.20
N VAL A 323 6.91 -1.47 -1.58
CA VAL A 323 5.54 -2.01 -1.46
C VAL A 323 5.55 -3.31 -0.65
N PHE A 324 4.78 -3.35 0.43
CA PHE A 324 4.83 -4.43 1.42
C PHE A 324 3.50 -5.18 1.49
N GLY A 325 3.58 -6.50 1.67
CA GLY A 325 2.47 -7.43 1.64
C GLY A 325 2.25 -8.19 2.94
N ILE A 326 1.64 -9.37 2.81
CA ILE A 326 1.42 -10.29 3.92
C ILE A 326 2.74 -10.90 4.41
N ALA A 327 3.70 -11.15 3.51
CA ALA A 327 5.00 -11.73 3.84
C ALA A 327 5.82 -10.86 4.81
N GLU A 328 5.72 -9.52 4.68
CA GLU A 328 6.38 -8.55 5.57
C GLU A 328 5.49 -8.12 6.75
N GLY A 329 4.29 -8.71 6.86
CA GLY A 329 3.28 -8.39 7.86
C GLY A 329 2.75 -6.95 7.77
N ALA A 330 2.79 -6.32 6.59
CA ALA A 330 2.32 -4.95 6.40
C ALA A 330 0.81 -4.86 6.15
N VAL A 331 0.22 -5.94 5.62
CA VAL A 331 -1.23 -6.14 5.49
C VAL A 331 -1.62 -7.55 5.91
N GLY A 332 -2.91 -7.79 6.15
CA GLY A 332 -3.43 -9.10 6.49
C GLY A 332 -4.93 -9.08 6.75
N ILE A 333 -5.41 -9.99 7.60
CA ILE A 333 -6.80 -9.99 8.08
C ILE A 333 -6.88 -10.01 9.62
N ALA A 334 -8.01 -9.58 10.17
CA ALA A 334 -8.27 -9.64 11.61
C ALA A 334 -8.53 -11.09 12.07
N GLU A 335 -7.60 -11.66 12.84
CA GLU A 335 -7.70 -13.01 13.40
C GLU A 335 -8.00 -12.98 14.90
N ASN A 336 -9.15 -12.39 15.27
CA ASN A 336 -9.55 -12.10 16.65
C ASN A 336 -10.72 -12.98 17.14
N GLU A 337 -11.21 -12.72 18.37
CA GLU A 337 -12.33 -13.45 19.00
C GLU A 337 -13.64 -13.46 18.18
N PHE A 338 -13.86 -12.49 17.30
CA PHE A 338 -15.01 -12.45 16.38
C PHE A 338 -14.80 -13.35 15.17
N TYR A 339 -13.60 -13.34 14.59
CA TYR A 339 -13.18 -14.29 13.54
C TYR A 339 -13.26 -15.75 14.03
N GLU A 340 -12.78 -16.04 15.24
CA GLU A 340 -12.88 -17.37 15.85
C GLU A 340 -14.32 -17.86 16.06
N LYS A 341 -15.25 -16.92 16.28
CA LYS A 341 -16.66 -17.16 16.59
C LYS A 341 -17.52 -17.26 15.32
N LEU A 342 -17.17 -16.52 14.27
CA LEU A 342 -18.00 -16.34 13.08
C LEU A 342 -17.59 -17.23 11.91
N LEU A 343 -16.38 -17.78 11.90
CA LEU A 343 -15.92 -18.80 10.94
C LEU A 343 -15.55 -20.10 11.66
N SER A 344 -15.85 -21.24 11.03
CA SER A 344 -15.53 -22.54 11.61
C SER A 344 -14.02 -22.78 11.65
N GLU A 345 -13.57 -23.74 12.47
CA GLU A 345 -12.16 -24.16 12.51
C GLU A 345 -11.67 -24.66 11.13
N GLU A 346 -12.56 -25.30 10.35
CA GLU A 346 -12.28 -25.75 8.98
C GLU A 346 -12.10 -24.57 8.01
N ASP A 347 -12.99 -23.57 8.07
CA ASP A 347 -12.89 -22.37 7.24
C ASP A 347 -11.63 -21.57 7.57
N ARG A 348 -11.33 -21.39 8.86
CA ARG A 348 -10.12 -20.67 9.31
C ARG A 348 -8.85 -21.39 8.89
N ALA A 349 -8.82 -22.73 8.96
CA ALA A 349 -7.71 -23.51 8.43
C ALA A 349 -7.54 -23.34 6.91
N LYS A 350 -8.64 -23.21 6.16
CA LYS A 350 -8.59 -22.96 4.71
C LYS A 350 -8.08 -21.56 4.37
N VAL A 351 -8.45 -20.54 5.15
CA VAL A 351 -7.92 -19.17 5.00
C VAL A 351 -6.41 -19.13 5.33
N GLU A 352 -5.96 -19.83 6.37
CA GLU A 352 -4.53 -19.93 6.69
C GLU A 352 -3.73 -20.68 5.61
N GLU A 353 -4.28 -21.75 5.02
CA GLU A 353 -3.66 -22.43 3.86
C GLU A 353 -3.44 -21.46 2.69
N LEU A 354 -4.46 -20.66 2.36
CA LEU A 354 -4.37 -19.63 1.31
C LEU A 354 -3.36 -18.53 1.66
N LYS A 355 -3.33 -18.08 2.91
CA LYS A 355 -2.34 -17.10 3.42
C LYS A 355 -0.90 -17.59 3.26
N GLN A 356 -0.64 -18.86 3.57
CA GLN A 356 0.68 -19.46 3.33
C GLN A 356 1.02 -19.57 1.84
N GLN A 357 0.05 -19.86 0.95
CA GLN A 357 0.26 -19.84 -0.50
C GLN A 357 0.57 -18.43 -1.03
N VAL A 358 -0.06 -17.39 -0.48
CA VAL A 358 0.26 -15.98 -0.82
C VAL A 358 1.68 -15.62 -0.36
N ILE A 359 2.05 -15.96 0.88
CA ILE A 359 3.41 -15.73 1.42
C ILE A 359 4.47 -16.47 0.59
N ALA A 360 4.17 -17.69 0.12
CA ALA A 360 5.06 -18.49 -0.72
C ALA A 360 5.13 -18.01 -2.19
N GLY A 361 4.27 -17.07 -2.62
CA GLY A 361 4.17 -16.62 -4.01
C GLY A 361 3.56 -17.66 -4.96
N GLU A 362 2.77 -18.60 -4.44
CA GLU A 362 2.12 -19.66 -5.21
C GLU A 362 0.78 -19.22 -5.85
N VAL A 363 0.24 -18.08 -5.41
CA VAL A 363 -1.02 -17.50 -5.95
C VAL A 363 -0.70 -16.51 -7.07
N GLU A 364 -1.18 -16.79 -8.29
CA GLU A 364 -1.19 -15.83 -9.40
C GLU A 364 -2.36 -14.84 -9.21
N MET A 365 -2.07 -13.65 -8.69
CA MET A 365 -3.02 -12.53 -8.60
C MET A 365 -2.88 -11.58 -9.78
N THR A 366 -3.97 -10.93 -10.18
CA THR A 366 -3.92 -9.85 -11.18
C THR A 366 -3.08 -8.68 -10.64
N PRO A 367 -2.03 -8.23 -11.36
CA PRO A 367 -1.30 -7.02 -11.01
C PRO A 367 -2.20 -5.80 -11.13
N THR A 368 -2.37 -5.07 -10.02
CA THR A 368 -3.22 -3.87 -9.94
C THR A 368 -2.47 -2.60 -10.31
N ALA A 369 -1.15 -2.55 -10.07
CA ALA A 369 -0.30 -1.44 -10.50
C ALA A 369 -0.39 -1.22 -12.02
N GLY A 370 -0.92 -0.07 -12.43
CA GLY A 370 -1.13 0.26 -13.85
C GLY A 370 -2.29 -0.48 -14.53
N ILE A 371 -3.17 -1.15 -13.78
CA ILE A 371 -4.36 -1.80 -14.34
C ILE A 371 -5.31 -0.78 -14.97
N THR A 372 -5.78 -1.05 -16.17
CA THR A 372 -6.74 -0.19 -16.87
C THR A 372 -8.15 -0.34 -16.31
N THR A 373 -8.96 0.74 -16.35
CA THR A 373 -10.38 0.70 -16.02
C THR A 373 -11.14 -0.32 -16.86
N GLU A 374 -10.77 -0.52 -18.13
CA GLU A 374 -11.31 -1.57 -19.00
C GLU A 374 -11.08 -2.97 -18.42
N LYS A 375 -9.88 -3.27 -17.91
CA LYS A 375 -9.57 -4.58 -17.32
C LYS A 375 -10.25 -4.80 -15.96
N ILE A 376 -10.35 -3.75 -15.13
CA ILE A 376 -11.17 -3.78 -13.90
C ILE A 376 -12.62 -4.12 -14.25
N ASN A 377 -13.19 -3.46 -15.27
CA ASN A 377 -14.55 -3.74 -15.72
C ASN A 377 -14.72 -5.18 -16.23
N GLU A 378 -13.76 -5.71 -17.00
CA GLU A 378 -13.77 -7.09 -17.49
C GLU A 378 -13.85 -8.10 -16.32
N ILE A 379 -13.02 -7.93 -15.28
CA ILE A 379 -13.00 -8.78 -14.08
C ILE A 379 -14.32 -8.65 -13.32
N ARG A 380 -14.77 -7.41 -13.08
CA ARG A 380 -16.01 -7.09 -12.35
C ARG A 380 -17.27 -7.64 -13.03
N ASP A 381 -17.39 -7.51 -14.35
CA ASP A 381 -18.55 -7.98 -15.10
C ASP A 381 -18.58 -9.52 -15.25
N ALA A 382 -17.44 -10.21 -15.25
CA ALA A 382 -17.38 -11.68 -15.33
C ALA A 382 -18.04 -12.37 -14.12
N VAL A 383 -17.89 -11.79 -12.93
CA VAL A 383 -18.46 -12.30 -11.67
C VAL A 383 -19.74 -11.60 -11.23
N ARG A 384 -20.34 -10.77 -12.09
CA ARG A 384 -21.62 -10.13 -11.78
C ARG A 384 -22.76 -11.16 -11.67
N PRO A 385 -23.66 -11.05 -10.66
CA PRO A 385 -24.85 -11.90 -10.52
C PRO A 385 -25.94 -11.60 -11.56
#